data_AF-V5FI68-F1
#
_entry.id   AF-V5FI68-F1
#
_cell.length_a   1.000
_cell.length_b   1.000
_cell.length_c   1.000
_cell.angle_alpha   90.00
_cell.angle_beta   90.00
_cell.angle_gamma   90.00
#
_symmetry.space_group_name_H-M   'P 1'
#
loop_
_entity.id
_entity.type
_entity.pdbx_description
1 polymer ?
#
loop_
_entity_poly.entity_id
_entity_poly.type
_entity_poly.pdbx_seq_one_letter_code
_entity_poly.pdbx_strand_id
1 'polypeptide(L)' 'MFDDLFNVTSQQMVKFSDTVRDEFGQSIVSDVFEPLLQDISDLQQVGELFQTRAAEIDQLTGEVLSIGRMCHE' A
#
# COMPACT_ATOMS: atom_id res chain seq x y z
N MET A 1 -1.70 1.47 -8.74
CA MET A 1 -1.61 2.73 -7.96
C MET A 1 -0.42 2.71 -7.02
N PHE A 2 -0.38 1.82 -6.00
CA PHE A 2 0.79 1.71 -5.13
C PHE A 2 2.03 1.23 -5.89
N ASP A 3 1.89 0.24 -6.78
CA ASP A 3 3.01 -0.21 -7.63
C ASP A 3 3.55 0.93 -8.53
N ASP A 4 2.66 1.75 -9.10
CA ASP A 4 3.05 2.90 -9.92
C ASP A 4 3.79 3.96 -9.09
N LEU A 5 3.28 4.25 -7.89
CA LEU A 5 3.89 5.20 -6.96
C LEU A 5 5.25 4.71 -6.47
N PHE A 6 5.36 3.42 -6.15
CA PHE A 6 6.62 2.78 -5.77
C PHE A 6 7.63 2.87 -6.91
N ASN A 7 7.23 2.51 -8.13
CA ASN A 7 8.08 2.55 -9.32
C ASN A 7 8.57 3.97 -9.63
N VAL A 8 7.68 4.97 -9.59
CA VAL A 8 8.06 6.36 -9.83
C VAL A 8 9.03 6.85 -8.74
N THR A 9 8.73 6.58 -7.47
CA THR A 9 9.58 6.99 -6.33
C THR A 9 10.96 6.32 -6.42
N SER A 10 11.01 5.02 -6.74
CA SER A 10 12.25 4.27 -6.89
C SER A 10 13.09 4.81 -8.06
N GLN A 11 12.47 5.13 -9.19
CA GLN A 11 13.18 5.76 -10.31
C GLN A 11 13.76 7.13 -9.96
N GLN A 12 13.06 7.93 -9.15
CA GLN A 12 13.59 9.22 -8.70
C GLN A 12 14.75 9.05 -7.71
N MET A 13 14.64 8.09 -6.77
CA MET A 13 15.73 7.73 -5.87
C MET A 13 16.99 7.35 -6.65
N VAL A 14 16.87 6.48 -7.65
CA VAL A 14 18.00 6.05 -8.49
C VAL A 14 18.61 7.25 -9.23
N LYS A 15 17.78 8.04 -9.92
CA LYS A 15 18.26 9.25 -10.63
C LYS A 15 18.98 10.23 -9.71
N PHE A 16 18.46 10.41 -8.49
CA PHE A 16 19.09 11.28 -7.50
C PHE A 16 20.41 10.69 -7.01
N SER A 17 20.42 9.41 -6.61
CA SER A 17 21.59 8.66 -6.13
C SER A 17 22.74 8.67 -7.14
N ASP A 18 22.43 8.56 -8.44
CA ASP A 18 23.42 8.61 -9.52
C ASP A 18 24.15 9.97 -9.63
N THR A 19 23.53 11.05 -9.13
CA THR A 19 24.07 12.42 -9.23
C THR A 19 24.82 12.86 -7.98
N VAL A 20 24.58 12.24 -6.83
CA VAL A 20 25.17 12.64 -5.55
C VAL A 20 26.40 11.79 -5.20
N ARG A 21 27.45 12.45 -4.71
CA ARG A 21 28.69 11.79 -4.26
C ARG A 21 29.13 12.22 -2.87
N ASP A 22 28.37 13.11 -2.23
CA ASP A 22 28.63 13.60 -0.90
C ASP A 22 27.83 12.81 0.15
N GLU A 23 28.29 12.87 1.39
CA GLU A 23 27.66 12.18 2.52
C GLU A 23 26.25 12.71 2.77
N PHE A 24 26.01 13.99 2.53
CA PHE A 24 24.69 14.60 2.69
C PHE A 24 23.68 14.07 1.66
N GLY A 25 24.05 13.98 0.38
CA GLY A 25 23.20 13.39 -0.64
C GLY A 25 22.92 11.91 -0.37
N GLN A 26 23.91 11.17 0.11
CA GLN A 26 23.70 9.77 0.52
C GLN A 26 22.76 9.66 1.74
N SER A 27 22.84 10.57 2.70
CA SER A 27 21.89 10.64 3.84
C SER A 27 20.46 10.93 3.36
N ILE A 28 20.25 11.74 2.32
CA ILE A 28 18.90 11.92 1.74
C ILE A 28 18.37 10.59 1.17
N VAL A 29 19.24 9.78 0.54
CA VAL A 29 18.84 8.47 0.03
C VAL A 29 18.41 7.55 1.17
N SER A 30 19.25 7.39 2.21
CA SER A 30 18.98 6.48 3.32
C SER A 30 17.88 6.96 4.27
N ASP A 31 17.78 8.27 4.51
CA ASP A 31 16.94 8.81 5.57
C ASP A 31 15.58 9.29 5.06
N VAL A 32 15.44 9.45 3.74
CA VAL A 32 14.19 9.91 3.11
C VAL A 32 13.67 8.91 2.09
N PHE A 33 14.47 8.54 1.09
CA PHE A 33 13.95 7.70 0.00
C PHE A 33 13.71 6.25 0.43
N GLU A 34 14.64 5.64 1.18
CA GLU A 34 14.45 4.26 1.67
C GLU A 34 13.23 4.12 2.58
N PRO A 35 13.02 4.98 3.61
CA PRO A 35 11.81 4.92 4.44
C PRO A 35 10.54 5.19 3.63
N LEU A 36 10.57 6.14 2.69
CA LEU A 36 9.39 6.44 1.87
C LEU A 36 8.98 5.24 1.00
N LEU A 37 9.94 4.51 0.42
CA LEU A 37 9.66 3.30 -0.34
C LEU A 37 9.10 2.20 0.56
N GLN A 38 9.60 2.07 1.79
CA GLN A 38 9.07 1.13 2.77
C GLN A 38 7.62 1.49 3.14
N ASP A 39 7.34 2.76 3.42
CA ASP A 39 5.99 3.24 3.76
C ASP A 39 4.99 2.98 2.63
N ILE A 40 5.39 3.15 1.36
CA ILE A 40 4.54 2.83 0.20
C ILE A 40 4.21 1.34 0.16
N SER A 41 5.20 0.47 0.41
CA SER A 41 5.01 -0.98 0.46
C SER A 41 4.10 -1.40 1.62
N ASP A 42 4.27 -0.79 2.79
CA ASP A 42 3.44 -1.08 3.96
C ASP A 42 1.99 -0.65 3.74
N LEU A 43 1.78 0.52 3.13
CA LEU A 43 0.46 1.00 2.74
C LEU A 43 -0.22 0.08 1.72
N GLN A 44 0.54 -0.48 0.77
CA GLN A 44 0.02 -1.46 -0.18
C GLN A 44 -0.52 -2.71 0.53
N GLN A 45 0.24 -3.27 1.48
CA GLN A 45 -0.20 -4.44 2.25
C GLN A 45 -1.45 -4.13 3.08
N VAL A 46 -1.50 -2.95 3.71
CA VAL A 46 -2.69 -2.51 4.45
C VAL A 46 -3.90 -2.38 3.52
N GLY A 47 -3.70 -1.84 2.30
CA GLY A 47 -4.74 -1.74 1.29
C GLY A 47 -5.29 -3.10 0.87
N GLU A 48 -4.42 -4.08 0.63
CA GLU A 48 -4.81 -5.45 0.27
C GLU A 48 -5.57 -6.16 1.40
N LEU A 49 -5.10 -5.98 2.64
CA LEU A 49 -5.80 -6.49 3.83
C LEU A 49 -7.18 -5.85 3.97
N PHE A 50 -7.28 -4.54 3.76
CA PHE A 50 -8.55 -3.82 3.82
C PHE A 50 -9.55 -4.37 2.78
N GLN A 51 -9.12 -4.59 1.53
CA GLN A 51 -9.97 -5.17 0.49
C GLN A 51 -10.45 -6.56 0.86
N THR A 52 -9.57 -7.39 1.41
CA THR A 52 -9.92 -8.74 1.88
C THR A 52 -10.99 -8.67 2.97
N ARG A 53 -10.81 -7.80 3.97
CA ARG A 53 -11.79 -7.62 5.05
C ARG A 53 -13.11 -7.05 4.56
N ALA A 54 -13.09 -6.13 3.60
CA ALA A 54 -14.31 -5.59 3.00
C ALA A 54 -15.13 -6.69 2.31
N ALA A 55 -14.48 -7.57 1.53
CA ALA A 55 -15.14 -8.69 0.88
C ALA A 55 -15.73 -9.70 1.88
N GLU A 56 -15.02 -9.98 2.98
CA GLU A 56 -15.53 -10.84 4.07
C GLU A 56 -16.79 -10.22 4.71
N ILE A 57 -16.80 -8.91 4.97
CA ILE A 57 -17.95 -8.20 5.53
C ILE A 57 -19.15 -8.24 4.56
N ASP A 58 -18.91 -8.00 3.27
CA ASP A 58 -19.97 -8.04 2.25
C ASP A 58 -20.58 -9.43 2.15
N GLN A 59 -19.75 -10.48 2.20
CA GLN A 59 -20.22 -11.87 2.22
C GLN A 59 -21.09 -12.15 3.46
N LEU A 60 -20.58 -11.86 4.66
CA LEU A 60 -21.32 -12.09 5.90
C LEU A 60 -22.64 -11.32 5.94
N THR A 61 -22.63 -10.07 5.44
CA THR A 61 -23.84 -9.25 5.34
C THR A 61 -24.86 -9.89 4.40
N GLY A 62 -24.41 -10.41 3.26
CA GLY A 62 -25.27 -11.16 2.32
C GLY A 62 -25.88 -12.42 2.95
N GLU A 63 -25.09 -13.19 3.70
CA GLU A 63 -25.55 -14.38 4.42
C GLU A 63 -26.62 -14.03 5.47
N VAL A 64 -26.38 -13.00 6.29
CA VAL A 64 -27.33 -12.52 7.30
C VAL A 64 -28.64 -12.06 6.66
N LEU A 65 -28.58 -11.32 5.56
CA LEU A 65 -29.78 -10.87 4.84
C LEU A 65 -30.55 -12.06 4.26
N SER A 66 -29.86 -13.08 3.75
CA SER A 66 -30.49 -14.30 3.23
C SER A 66 -31.23 -15.05 4.34
N ILE A 67 -30.60 -15.23 5.50
CA ILE A 67 -31.23 -15.87 6.67
C ILE A 67 -32.45 -15.06 7.12
N GLY A 68 -32.33 -13.74 7.22
CA GLY A 68 -33.43 -12.87 7.62
C GLY A 68 -34.64 -12.96 6.69
N ARG A 69 -34.43 -13.13 5.38
CA ARG A 69 -35.51 -13.37 4.41
C ARG A 69 -36.18 -14.72 4.60
N MET A 70 -35.40 -15.78 4.82
CA MET A 70 -35.93 -17.12 5.08
C MET A 70 -36.76 -17.21 6.38
N CYS A 71 -36.48 -16.38 7.38
CA CYS A 71 -37.28 -16.33 8.62
C CYS A 71 -38.58 -15.50 8.50
N HIS A 72 -38.77 -14.77 7.40
CA HIS A 72 -39.95 -13.94 7.15
C HIS A 72 -40.89 -14.49 6.06
N GLU A 73 -40.56 -15.64 5.46
CA GLU A 73 -41.45 -16.48 4.63
C GLU A 73 -42.09 -17.60 5.47
#